data_AF-S6GHR8-F1
#
_entry.id   AF-S6GHR8-F1
#
_cell.length_a   1.000
_cell.length_b   1.000
_cell.length_c   1.000
_cell.angle_alpha   90.00
_cell.angle_beta   90.00
_cell.angle_gamma   90.00
#
_symmetry.space_group_name_H-M   'P 1'
#
loop_
_entity.id
_entity.type
_entity.pdbx_description
1 polymer ?
#
loop_
_entity_poly.entity_id
_entity_poly.type
_entity_poly.pdbx_seq_one_letter_code
_entity_poly.pdbx_strand_id
1 'polypeptide(L)'
;MRWLKMLLVLLLCLVILFIGITFATVNEAKVSIDLIFMQLPERSISLWLIAFFVAGGICGTFLTTFAVLSLKAKLSLANRKVAAIKRQLEAFRSKSA
;
A
#
# COMPACT_ATOMS: atom_id res chain seq x y z
N MET A 1 0.29 20.79 9.01
CA MET A 1 0.91 19.76 8.14
C MET A 1 -0.02 18.62 7.72
N ARG A 2 -0.80 18.00 8.63
CA ARG A 2 -1.65 16.84 8.29
C ARG A 2 -2.84 17.19 7.39
N TRP A 3 -3.47 18.34 7.60
CA TRP A 3 -4.58 18.85 6.78
C TRP A 3 -4.14 19.23 5.35
N LEU A 4 -2.99 19.91 5.19
CA LEU A 4 -2.44 20.22 3.87
C LEU A 4 -2.09 18.95 3.07
N LYS A 5 -1.47 17.96 3.73
CA LYS A 5 -1.21 16.66 3.10
C LYS A 5 -2.52 15.97 2.68
N MET A 6 -3.54 16.01 3.54
CA MET A 6 -4.85 15.45 3.22
C MET A 6 -5.51 16.17 2.04
N LEU A 7 -5.44 17.51 1.98
CA LEU A 7 -5.94 18.30 0.86
C LEU A 7 -5.22 17.97 -0.44
N LEU A 8 -3.89 17.85 -0.41
CA LEU A 8 -3.09 17.45 -1.58
C LEU A 8 -3.43 16.04 -2.06
N VAL A 9 -3.61 15.09 -1.14
CA VAL A 9 -4.03 13.73 -1.47
C VAL A 9 -5.44 13.73 -2.07
N LEU A 10 -6.38 14.50 -1.49
CA LEU A 10 -7.72 14.63 -2.04
C LEU A 10 -7.70 15.22 -3.45
N LEU A 11 -6.94 16.29 -3.67
CA LEU A 11 -6.79 16.91 -4.98
C LEU A 11 -6.21 15.93 -6.00
N LEU A 12 -5.18 15.18 -5.62
CA LEU A 12 -4.60 14.15 -6.46
C LEU A 12 -5.61 13.06 -6.80
N CYS A 13 -6.41 12.60 -5.83
CA CYS A 13 -7.49 11.64 -6.06
C CYS A 13 -8.53 12.18 -7.04
N LEU A 14 -8.91 13.45 -6.94
CA LEU A 14 -9.85 14.09 -7.87
C LEU A 14 -9.28 14.16 -9.29
N VAL A 15 -8.00 14.53 -9.44
CA VAL A 15 -7.32 14.56 -10.74
C VAL A 15 -7.27 13.15 -11.35
N ILE A 16 -6.91 12.14 -10.57
CA ILE A 16 -6.88 10.75 -11.03
C ILE A 16 -8.28 10.28 -11.45
N LEU A 17 -9.32 10.62 -10.67
CA LEU A 17 -10.71 10.29 -11.02
C LEU A 17 -11.13 10.96 -12.32
N PHE A 18 -10.83 12.25 -12.49
CA PHE A 18 -11.15 12.99 -13.71
C PHE A 18 -10.48 12.38 -14.94
N ILE A 19 -9.18 12.06 -14.83
CA ILE A 19 -8.42 11.39 -15.88
C ILE A 19 -9.02 10.00 -16.16
N GLY A 20 -9.32 9.23 -15.12
CA GLY A 20 -9.88 7.88 -15.25
C GLY A 20 -11.24 7.85 -15.94
N ILE A 21 -12.14 8.78 -15.59
CA ILE A 21 -13.45 8.92 -16.23
C ILE A 21 -13.27 9.31 -17.70
N THR A 22 -12.46 10.33 -17.99
CA THR A 22 -12.20 10.78 -19.38
C THR A 22 -11.56 9.67 -20.21
N PHE A 23 -10.63 8.92 -19.61
CA PHE A 23 -10.01 7.76 -20.24
C PHE A 23 -11.04 6.67 -20.55
N ALA A 24 -11.96 6.42 -19.63
CA ALA A 24 -13.02 5.42 -19.80
C ALA A 24 -13.97 5.76 -20.94
N THR A 25 -14.39 7.03 -21.06
CA THR A 25 -15.33 7.48 -22.09
C THR A 25 -14.70 7.61 -23.47
N VAL A 26 -13.41 7.97 -23.56
CA VAL A 26 -12.72 8.11 -24.84
C VAL A 26 -12.26 6.76 -25.40
N ASN A 27 -12.03 5.77 -24.55
CA ASN A 27 -11.51 4.45 -24.93
C ASN A 27 -12.54 3.33 -24.70
N GLU A 28 -13.73 3.47 -25.29
CA GLU A 28 -14.82 2.49 -25.19
C GLU A 28 -14.68 1.29 -26.15
N ALA A 29 -13.59 1.20 -26.90
CA ALA A 29 -13.33 0.07 -27.80
C ALA A 29 -13.45 -1.26 -27.05
N LYS A 30 -14.36 -2.11 -27.53
CA LYS A 30 -14.59 -3.45 -26.98
C LYS A 30 -13.49 -4.39 -27.45
N VAL A 31 -12.85 -5.06 -26.49
CA VAL A 31 -11.78 -6.01 -26.73
C VAL A 31 -11.97 -7.23 -25.84
N SER A 32 -11.53 -8.37 -26.34
CA SER A 32 -11.37 -9.59 -25.55
C SER A 32 -9.89 -9.75 -25.24
N ILE A 33 -9.56 -9.88 -23.95
CA ILE A 33 -8.17 -10.02 -23.49
C ILE A 33 -7.87 -11.50 -23.29
N ASP A 34 -6.83 -11.99 -23.95
CA ASP A 34 -6.27 -13.32 -23.71
C ASP A 34 -5.20 -13.25 -22.62
N LEU A 35 -5.43 -13.92 -21.50
CA LEU A 35 -4.49 -14.03 -20.37
C LEU A 35 -3.61 -15.28 -20.47
N ILE A 36 -3.42 -15.83 -21.67
CA ILE A 36 -2.66 -17.06 -22.00
C ILE A 36 -3.40 -18.32 -21.55
N PHE A 37 -3.90 -18.35 -20.31
CA PHE A 37 -4.63 -19.48 -19.74
C PHE A 37 -6.15 -19.26 -19.68
N MET A 38 -6.62 -18.04 -19.96
CA MET A 38 -8.02 -17.66 -19.83
C MET A 38 -8.35 -16.50 -20.75
N GLN A 39 -9.43 -16.64 -21.52
CA GLN A 39 -10.00 -15.55 -22.30
C GLN A 39 -11.01 -14.77 -21.44
N LEU A 40 -10.83 -13.45 -21.37
CA LEU A 40 -11.76 -12.57 -20.68
C LEU A 40 -12.93 -12.15 -21.58
N PRO A 41 -14.13 -11.93 -21.01
CA PRO A 41 -15.30 -11.50 -21.78
C PRO A 41 -15.06 -10.14 -22.44
N GLU A 42 -15.69 -9.95 -23.59
CA GLU A 42 -15.57 -8.74 -24.37
C GLU A 42 -16.16 -7.53 -23.60
N ARG A 43 -15.28 -6.59 -23.25
CA ARG A 43 -15.59 -5.35 -22.52
C ARG A 43 -14.70 -4.23 -23.03
N SER A 44 -14.98 -2.99 -22.63
CA SER A 44 -14.12 -1.87 -23.01
C SER A 44 -12.69 -2.08 -22.49
N ILE A 45 -11.69 -1.77 -23.31
CA ILE A 45 -10.28 -1.83 -22.92
C ILE A 45 -10.01 -0.96 -21.69
N SER A 46 -10.71 0.17 -21.58
CA SER A 46 -10.60 1.07 -20.45
C SER A 46 -11.01 0.43 -19.13
N LEU A 47 -12.09 -0.35 -19.11
CA LEU A 47 -12.54 -1.08 -17.93
C LEU A 47 -11.47 -2.07 -17.48
N TRP A 48 -10.91 -2.84 -18.41
CA TRP A 48 -9.86 -3.80 -18.07
C TRP A 48 -8.63 -3.13 -17.52
N LEU A 49 -8.13 -2.07 -18.16
CA LEU A 49 -6.97 -1.31 -17.69
C LEU A 49 -7.18 -0.76 -16.28
N ILE A 50 -8.34 -0.14 -16.02
CA ILE A 50 -8.67 0.39 -14.70
C ILE A 50 -8.77 -0.75 -13.68
N ALA A 51 -9.45 -1.86 -14.02
CA ALA A 51 -9.61 -3.00 -13.13
C ALA A 51 -8.27 -3.63 -12.72
N PHE A 52 -7.37 -3.89 -13.69
CA PHE A 52 -6.04 -4.44 -13.42
C PHE A 52 -5.17 -3.46 -12.65
N PHE A 53 -5.23 -2.17 -12.96
CA PHE A 53 -4.50 -1.13 -12.22
C PHE A 53 -4.94 -1.08 -10.75
N VAL A 54 -6.25 -1.02 -10.50
CA VAL A 54 -6.81 -1.01 -9.14
C VAL A 54 -6.48 -2.30 -8.41
N ALA A 55 -6.63 -3.46 -9.06
CA ALA A 55 -6.28 -4.75 -8.48
C ALA A 55 -4.79 -4.81 -8.10
N GLY A 56 -3.89 -4.39 -8.99
CA GLY A 56 -2.45 -4.32 -8.73
C GLY A 56 -2.11 -3.37 -7.58
N GLY A 57 -2.72 -2.19 -7.55
CA GLY A 57 -2.55 -1.22 -6.47
C GLY A 57 -3.02 -1.75 -5.11
N ILE A 58 -4.17 -2.43 -5.07
CA ILE A 58 -4.70 -3.10 -3.88
C ILE A 58 -3.72 -4.18 -3.42
N CYS A 59 -3.32 -5.10 -4.30
CA CYS A 59 -2.37 -6.16 -4.00
C CYS A 59 -1.04 -5.62 -3.46
N GLY A 60 -0.44 -4.63 -4.13
CA GLY A 60 0.80 -4.00 -3.70
C GLY A 60 0.67 -3.32 -2.33
N THR A 61 -0.45 -2.64 -2.08
CA THR A 61 -0.72 -1.99 -0.80
C THR A 61 -0.89 -3.03 0.32
N PHE A 62 -1.59 -4.12 0.07
CA PHE A 62 -1.74 -5.22 1.03
C PHE A 62 -0.39 -5.85 1.39
N LEU A 63 0.42 -6.20 0.39
CA LEU A 63 1.75 -6.77 0.59
C LEU A 63 2.66 -5.83 1.39
N THR A 64 2.67 -4.55 1.03
CA THR A 64 3.47 -3.52 1.73
C THR A 64 3.00 -3.32 3.16
N THR A 65 1.68 -3.28 3.38
CA THR A 65 1.10 -3.12 4.72
C THR A 65 1.50 -4.28 5.62
N PHE A 66 1.37 -5.52 5.13
CA PHE A 66 1.79 -6.70 5.86
C PHE A 66 3.28 -6.66 6.21
N ALA A 67 4.13 -6.32 5.24
CA ALA A 67 5.56 -6.15 5.46
C ALA A 67 5.84 -5.12 6.56
N VAL A 68 5.27 -3.90 6.46
CA VAL A 68 5.47 -2.82 7.43
C VAL A 68 5.00 -3.22 8.83
N LEU A 69 3.86 -3.90 8.95
CA LEU A 69 3.37 -4.40 10.25
C LEU A 69 4.33 -5.42 10.86
N SER A 70 4.87 -6.35 10.05
CA SER A 70 5.85 -7.32 10.52
C SER A 70 7.15 -6.65 11.01
N LEU A 71 7.63 -5.62 10.30
CA LEU A 71 8.80 -4.84 10.71
C LEU A 71 8.52 -4.08 12.02
N LYS A 72 7.34 -3.47 12.16
CA LYS A 72 6.94 -2.78 13.40
C LYS A 72 6.86 -3.73 14.59
N ALA A 73 6.36 -4.94 14.40
CA ALA A 73 6.32 -5.97 15.43
C ALA A 73 7.74 -6.38 15.88
N LYS A 74 8.64 -6.65 14.92
CA LYS A 74 10.05 -6.97 15.19
C LYS A 74 10.76 -5.83 15.92
N LEU A 75 10.54 -4.58 15.49
CA LEU A 75 11.10 -3.39 16.12
C LEU A 75 10.64 -3.24 17.57
N SER A 76 9.35 -3.45 17.84
CA SER A 76 8.79 -3.41 19.20
C SER A 76 9.44 -4.45 20.11
N LEU A 77 9.59 -5.69 19.62
CA LEU A 77 10.25 -6.76 20.37
C LEU A 77 11.73 -6.44 20.64
N ALA A 78 12.46 -5.94 19.65
CA ALA A 78 13.86 -5.54 19.80
C ALA A 78 14.01 -4.42 20.84
N ASN A 79 13.16 -3.40 20.80
CA ASN A 79 13.16 -2.30 21.76
C ASN A 79 12.89 -2.78 23.19
N ARG A 80 11.97 -3.74 23.37
CA ARG A 80 11.71 -4.36 24.69
C ARG A 80 12.93 -5.12 25.22
N LYS A 81 13.65 -5.86 24.37
CA LYS A 81 14.88 -6.56 24.75
C LYS A 81 15.98 -5.57 25.17
N VAL A 82 16.19 -4.51 24.40
CA VAL A 82 17.16 -3.45 24.73
C VAL A 82 16.81 -2.81 26.08
N ALA A 83 15.54 -2.50 26.34
CA ALA A 83 15.11 -1.93 27.61
C ALA A 83 15.35 -2.89 28.79
N ALA A 84 15.09 -4.18 28.63
CA ALA A 84 15.33 -5.19 29.66
C ALA A 84 16.83 -5.33 29.99
N ILE A 85 17.69 -5.39 28.96
CA ILE A 85 19.15 -5.49 29.12
C ILE A 85 19.71 -4.25 29.82
N LYS A 86 19.25 -3.04 29.45
CA LYS A 86 19.67 -1.80 30.12
C LYS A 86 19.35 -1.81 31.61
N ARG A 87 18.15 -2.25 32.00
CA ARG A 87 17.76 -2.38 33.42
C ARG A 87 18.64 -3.36 34.19
N GLN A 88 19.00 -4.49 33.57
CA GLN A 88 19.91 -5.46 34.21
C GLN A 88 21.30 -4.84 34.41
N LEU A 89 21.84 -4.14 33.41
CA LEU A 89 23.14 -3.48 33.50
C LEU A 89 23.17 -2.41 34.61
N GLU A 90 22.11 -1.61 34.74
CA GLU A 90 21.97 -0.62 35.81
C GLU A 90 21.93 -1.28 37.19
N ALA A 91 21.19 -2.39 37.35
CA ALA A 91 21.14 -3.15 38.59
C ALA A 91 22.47 -3.80 38.98
N PHE A 92 23.28 -4.24 37.99
CA PHE A 92 24.63 -4.73 38.26
C PHE A 92 25.57 -3.60 38.65
N ARG A 93 25.52 -2.46 37.96
CA ARG A 93 26.34 -1.27 38.29
C ARG A 93 26.05 -0.75 39.70
N SER A 94 24.78 -0.71 40.12
CA SER A 94 24.41 -0.26 41.46
C SER A 94 24.81 -1.25 42.57
N LYS A 95 25.10 -2.51 42.25
CA LYS A 95 25.58 -3.51 43.22
C LYS A 95 27.10 -3.60 43.32
N SER A 96 27.83 -3.06 42.34
CA SER A 96 29.30 -3.04 42.31
C SER A 96 29.91 -1.72 42.80
N ALA A 97 29.09 -0.71 43.11
CA ALA A 97 29.48 0.53 43.78
C ALA A 97 29.12 0.46 45.27
#